data_AF-A0A3D3UPZ1-F1
#
_entry.id   AF-A0A3D3UPZ1-F1
#
_cell.length_a   1.000
_cell.length_b   1.000
_cell.length_c   1.000
_cell.angle_alpha   90.00
_cell.angle_beta   90.00
_cell.angle_gamma   90.00
#
_symmetry.space_group_name_H-M   'P 1'
#
loop_
_entity.id
_entity.type
_entity.pdbx_description
1 polymer ?
#
loop_
_entity_poly.entity_id
_entity_poly.type
_entity_poly.pdbx_seq_one_letter_code
_entity_poly.pdbx_strand_id
1 'polypeptide(L)'
;MKTKKTVFYLLVLLLAGCLPSLHELYTDEILIFEEGLVGKWRADESSTWQFRQAGEKEYELRIYEAEEDLGRFEAHLVKIKGMMFLDLYPDSEFVKDLDDFYKWHLLAVHTFMKVDQIEPNLRLRIIDYEEVTDILEDNPDAIKHEVVDERIVLTAKTGQLQEFVVAHVDTIFGDDSDDSVDMIRLEPLYTDDNLAFDPNLIGKWEGKDGEILDSRKMGEKAYDLTCADKDGTEYQVFAKLVRLNGRKFLAVFFDESELNPNEPYAYAFHLTPDVFLEIGQTEQDLTLRRI
;
A
#
# COMPACT_ATOMS: atom_id res chain seq x y z
N MET A 1 -15.26 -5.73 -30.03
CA MET A 1 -13.90 -5.23 -30.33
C MET A 1 -13.88 -3.70 -30.33
N LYS A 2 -13.52 -3.11 -29.19
CA LYS A 2 -13.01 -1.75 -29.08
C LYS A 2 -11.91 -1.82 -28.02
N THR A 3 -10.67 -1.89 -28.49
CA THR A 3 -9.46 -1.88 -27.66
C THR A 3 -9.36 -0.56 -26.91
N LYS A 4 -9.62 -0.55 -25.60
CA LYS A 4 -9.11 0.50 -24.71
C LYS A 4 -7.67 0.15 -24.39
N LYS A 5 -6.75 0.63 -25.22
CA LYS A 5 -5.30 0.63 -24.98
C LYS A 5 -4.94 1.95 -24.30
N THR A 6 -4.96 1.99 -22.97
CA THR A 6 -4.38 3.02 -22.06
C THR A 6 -5.01 2.69 -20.71
N VAL A 7 -4.34 2.06 -19.75
CA VAL A 7 -3.23 2.58 -18.95
C VAL A 7 -2.33 1.40 -18.55
N PHE A 8 -1.09 1.37 -19.02
CA PHE A 8 -0.05 0.45 -18.56
C PHE A 8 1.29 1.15 -18.72
N TYR A 9 1.47 2.28 -18.02
CA TYR A 9 2.67 3.11 -18.18
C TYR A 9 3.24 3.66 -16.88
N LEU A 10 2.85 3.15 -15.69
CA LEU A 10 3.50 3.55 -14.43
C LEU A 10 4.22 2.41 -13.69
N LEU A 11 4.01 1.14 -14.07
CA LEU A 11 4.83 0.03 -13.56
C LEU A 11 6.25 0.06 -14.16
N VAL A 12 6.44 0.70 -15.33
CA VAL A 12 7.76 0.77 -15.99
C VAL A 12 8.70 1.78 -15.32
N LEU A 13 8.16 2.79 -14.62
CA LEU A 13 8.97 3.78 -13.90
C LEU A 13 9.36 3.31 -12.49
N LEU A 14 8.50 2.57 -11.79
CA LEU A 14 8.86 1.94 -10.51
C LEU A 14 9.84 0.76 -10.66
N LEU A 15 9.91 0.13 -11.83
CA LEU A 15 10.87 -0.94 -12.12
C LEU A 15 12.24 -0.41 -12.60
N ALA A 16 12.37 0.89 -12.88
CA ALA A 16 13.63 1.49 -13.32
C ALA A 16 14.55 1.86 -12.14
N GLY A 17 14.01 2.14 -10.95
CA GLY A 17 14.78 2.58 -9.76
C GLY A 17 14.95 1.54 -8.64
N CYS A 18 14.39 0.33 -8.76
CA CYS A 18 14.55 -0.69 -7.74
C CYS A 18 15.88 -1.43 -7.92
N LEU A 19 16.93 -1.00 -7.19
CA LEU A 19 18.19 -1.74 -7.10
C LEU A 19 18.06 -2.87 -6.06
N PRO A 20 18.01 -4.15 -6.48
CA PRO A 20 17.83 -5.27 -5.57
C PRO A 20 19.12 -5.60 -4.80
N SER A 21 18.95 -6.06 -3.56
CA SER A 21 20.03 -6.57 -2.72
C SER A 21 19.68 -7.94 -2.14
N LEU A 22 20.65 -8.86 -2.10
CA LEU A 22 20.46 -10.16 -1.45
C LEU A 22 20.49 -10.08 0.08
N HIS A 23 21.00 -8.98 0.62
CA HIS A 23 21.15 -8.76 2.06
C HIS A 23 20.41 -7.48 2.46
N GLU A 24 19.86 -7.50 3.67
CA GLU A 24 19.23 -6.39 4.34
C GLU A 24 20.21 -5.23 4.61
N LEU A 25 19.68 -4.01 4.70
CA LEU A 25 20.41 -2.81 5.07
C LEU A 25 20.56 -2.68 6.60
N TYR A 26 19.87 -3.52 7.39
CA TYR A 26 19.79 -3.38 8.84
C TYR A 26 20.45 -4.51 9.65
N THR A 27 20.73 -4.19 10.90
CA THR A 27 20.91 -5.16 11.99
C THR A 27 19.92 -4.78 13.10
N ASP A 28 19.57 -5.70 14.00
CA ASP A 28 18.63 -5.48 15.10
C ASP A 28 18.94 -4.22 15.94
N GLU A 29 20.22 -3.88 16.04
CA GLU A 29 20.77 -2.79 16.84
C GLU A 29 20.43 -1.40 16.27
N ILE A 30 20.26 -1.29 14.94
CA ILE A 30 20.04 -0.02 14.24
C ILE A 30 18.60 0.15 13.73
N LEU A 31 17.77 -0.87 13.93
CA LEU A 31 16.33 -0.76 13.72
C LEU A 31 15.73 0.27 14.67
N ILE A 32 14.81 1.07 14.12
CA ILE A 32 14.00 2.04 14.86
C ILE A 32 12.52 1.81 14.54
N PHE A 33 11.65 2.33 15.39
CA PHE A 33 10.22 2.38 15.16
C PHE A 33 9.73 3.81 15.34
N GLU A 34 9.07 4.34 14.33
CA GLU A 34 8.39 5.62 14.29
C GLU A 34 6.88 5.40 14.14
N GLU A 35 6.11 5.72 15.18
CA GLU A 35 4.64 5.57 15.18
C GLU A 35 3.98 6.42 14.09
N GLY A 36 4.58 7.57 13.77
CA GLY A 36 4.09 8.48 12.73
C GLY A 36 4.04 7.84 11.34
N LEU A 37 4.79 6.76 11.07
CA LEU A 37 4.76 6.04 9.79
C LEU A 37 3.48 5.19 9.64
N VAL A 38 2.91 4.72 10.74
CA VAL A 38 1.66 3.92 10.73
C VAL A 38 0.53 4.78 10.19
N GLY A 39 -0.09 4.33 9.10
CA GLY A 39 -1.05 5.15 8.37
C GLY A 39 -1.27 4.70 6.93
N LYS A 40 -2.27 5.32 6.29
CA LYS A 40 -2.48 5.24 4.85
C LYS A 40 -1.91 6.51 4.20
N TRP A 41 -1.13 6.33 3.15
CA TRP A 41 -0.40 7.38 2.45
C TRP A 41 -0.76 7.32 0.98
N ARG A 42 -1.31 8.41 0.44
CA ARG A 42 -1.62 8.51 -0.98
C ARG A 42 -0.36 8.94 -1.72
N ALA A 43 0.14 8.09 -2.60
CA ALA A 43 1.27 8.40 -3.46
C ALA A 43 0.84 9.18 -4.71
N ASP A 44 -0.29 8.82 -5.32
CA ASP A 44 -0.87 9.54 -6.45
C ASP A 44 -2.41 9.39 -6.49
N GLU A 45 -3.06 9.63 -7.64
CA GLU A 45 -4.52 9.55 -7.75
C GLU A 45 -5.09 8.14 -7.54
N SER A 46 -4.30 7.09 -7.79
CA SER A 46 -4.75 5.69 -7.74
C SER A 46 -3.94 4.81 -6.80
N SER A 47 -2.75 5.25 -6.36
CA SER A 47 -1.83 4.48 -5.53
C SER A 47 -1.88 4.89 -4.05
N THR A 48 -2.06 3.91 -3.16
CA THR A 48 -2.06 4.09 -1.70
C THR A 48 -1.17 3.06 -1.01
N TRP A 49 -0.33 3.54 -0.10
CA TRP A 49 0.54 2.73 0.74
C TRP A 49 -0.02 2.68 2.15
N GLN A 50 -0.11 1.49 2.72
CA GLN A 50 -0.57 1.30 4.09
C GLN A 50 0.53 0.65 4.92
N PHE A 51 0.98 1.35 5.95
CA PHE A 51 1.90 0.79 6.96
C PHE A 51 1.13 0.39 8.21
N ARG A 52 1.26 -0.86 8.63
CA ARG A 52 0.75 -1.40 9.90
C ARG A 52 1.92 -1.87 10.75
N GLN A 53 1.81 -1.79 12.07
CA GLN A 53 2.83 -2.39 12.94
C GLN A 53 2.66 -3.92 12.95
N ALA A 54 3.72 -4.66 12.65
CA ALA A 54 3.75 -6.13 12.66
C ALA A 54 4.59 -6.70 13.82
N GLY A 55 5.52 -5.90 14.37
CA GLY A 55 6.39 -6.28 15.48
C GLY A 55 6.90 -5.06 16.26
N GLU A 56 7.86 -5.25 17.18
CA GLU A 56 8.40 -4.15 18.00
C GLU A 56 9.04 -3.04 17.14
N LYS A 57 9.72 -3.43 16.05
CA LYS A 57 10.42 -2.53 15.12
C LYS A 57 10.21 -2.94 13.65
N GLU A 58 9.03 -3.45 13.36
CA GLU A 58 8.67 -4.06 12.08
C GLU A 58 7.29 -3.56 11.65
N TYR A 59 7.18 -3.31 10.36
CA TYR A 59 5.95 -2.90 9.71
C TYR A 59 5.53 -3.92 8.64
N GLU A 60 4.23 -4.12 8.49
CA GLU A 60 3.65 -4.64 7.26
C GLU A 60 3.36 -3.44 6.36
N LEU A 61 3.88 -3.44 5.14
CA LEU A 61 3.52 -2.50 4.09
C LEU A 61 2.63 -3.20 3.07
N ARG A 62 1.47 -2.60 2.79
CA ARG A 62 0.59 -2.99 1.67
C ARG A 62 0.49 -1.87 0.66
N ILE A 63 0.54 -2.21 -0.62
CA ILE A 63 0.43 -1.24 -1.72
C ILE A 63 -0.82 -1.57 -2.52
N TYR A 64 -1.68 -0.58 -2.69
CA TYR A 64 -2.91 -0.67 -3.46
C TYR A 64 -2.85 0.25 -4.68
N GLU A 65 -3.39 -0.20 -5.82
CA GLU A 65 -3.52 0.58 -7.06
C GLU A 65 -4.91 0.38 -7.64
N ALA A 66 -5.68 1.47 -7.75
CA ALA A 66 -7.03 1.42 -8.32
C ALA A 66 -7.88 0.23 -7.80
N GLU A 67 -7.86 0.02 -6.48
CA GLU A 67 -8.58 -1.04 -5.73
C GLU A 67 -7.93 -2.45 -5.77
N GLU A 68 -6.82 -2.65 -6.48
CA GLU A 68 -6.07 -3.91 -6.51
C GLU A 68 -4.94 -3.93 -5.45
N ASP A 69 -4.81 -5.03 -4.69
CA ASP A 69 -3.67 -5.30 -3.81
C ASP A 69 -2.46 -5.69 -4.68
N LEU A 70 -1.52 -4.75 -4.88
CA LEU A 70 -0.36 -4.93 -5.75
C LEU A 70 0.77 -5.69 -5.06
N GLY A 71 0.86 -5.64 -3.74
CA GLY A 71 1.97 -6.24 -3.04
C GLY A 71 1.98 -5.98 -1.54
N ARG A 72 2.58 -6.94 -0.84
CA ARG A 72 2.80 -6.93 0.59
C ARG A 72 4.28 -7.11 0.88
N PHE A 73 4.78 -6.33 1.82
CA PHE A 73 6.18 -6.29 2.16
C PHE A 73 6.35 -6.24 3.68
N GLU A 74 7.35 -6.96 4.15
CA GLU A 74 7.98 -6.67 5.43
C GLU A 74 8.79 -5.38 5.25
N ALA A 75 8.58 -4.42 6.16
CA ALA A 75 9.20 -3.11 6.09
C ALA A 75 9.93 -2.81 7.40
N HIS A 76 11.18 -2.37 7.29
CA HIS A 76 12.05 -2.08 8.41
C HIS A 76 12.63 -0.68 8.30
N LEU A 77 12.49 0.10 9.37
CA LEU A 77 13.02 1.46 9.43
C LEU A 77 14.38 1.46 10.13
N VAL A 78 15.37 2.06 9.47
CA VAL A 78 16.78 1.94 9.84
C VAL A 78 17.40 3.31 10.01
N LYS A 79 18.22 3.51 11.04
CA LYS A 79 18.96 4.76 11.25
C LYS A 79 20.47 4.57 11.17
N ILE A 80 21.09 5.13 10.12
CA ILE A 80 22.53 5.02 9.88
C ILE A 80 23.13 6.43 9.83
N LYS A 81 24.09 6.72 10.74
CA LYS A 81 24.74 8.04 10.88
C LYS A 81 23.75 9.23 10.92
N GLY A 82 22.58 9.03 11.54
CA GLY A 82 21.55 10.07 11.67
C GLY A 82 20.58 10.20 10.49
N MET A 83 20.85 9.50 9.38
CA MET A 83 19.95 9.39 8.23
C MET A 83 19.01 8.19 8.40
N MET A 84 17.84 8.26 7.78
CA MET A 84 16.80 7.25 7.89
C MET A 84 16.56 6.57 6.55
N PHE A 85 16.39 5.26 6.57
CA PHE A 85 16.16 4.43 5.40
C PHE A 85 15.04 3.43 5.68
N LEU A 86 14.28 3.12 4.66
CA LEU A 86 13.25 2.10 4.65
C LEU A 86 13.77 0.92 3.84
N ASP A 87 13.84 -0.25 4.47
CA ASP A 87 14.18 -1.53 3.85
C ASP A 87 12.89 -2.31 3.63
N LEU A 88 12.66 -2.74 2.39
CA LEU A 88 11.49 -3.51 1.98
C LEU A 88 11.90 -4.90 1.51
N TYR A 89 11.18 -5.90 2.00
CA TYR A 89 11.34 -7.30 1.61
C TYR A 89 9.98 -7.92 1.28
N PRO A 90 9.81 -8.65 0.17
CA PRO A 90 8.52 -9.22 -0.19
C PRO A 90 7.98 -10.18 0.88
N ASP A 91 6.73 -10.00 1.28
CA ASP A 91 6.04 -10.92 2.16
C ASP A 91 5.81 -12.26 1.43
N SER A 92 6.22 -13.35 2.07
CA SER A 92 6.05 -14.72 1.59
C SER A 92 4.59 -15.11 1.34
N GLU A 93 3.62 -14.45 1.98
CA GLU A 93 2.19 -14.69 1.78
C GLU A 93 1.75 -14.39 0.34
N PHE A 94 2.41 -13.48 -0.38
CA PHE A 94 2.02 -13.11 -1.74
C PHE A 94 2.28 -14.23 -2.77
N VAL A 95 3.24 -15.10 -2.49
CA VAL A 95 3.59 -16.24 -3.36
C VAL A 95 3.04 -17.56 -2.84
N LYS A 96 2.26 -17.57 -1.76
CA LYS A 96 1.83 -18.80 -1.08
C LYS A 96 1.06 -19.77 -1.98
N ASP A 97 0.29 -19.23 -2.92
CA ASP A 97 -0.57 -20.01 -3.83
C ASP A 97 0.19 -20.59 -5.04
N LEU A 98 1.47 -20.24 -5.20
CA LEU A 98 2.32 -20.86 -6.22
C LEU A 98 2.64 -22.31 -5.83
N ASP A 99 3.01 -23.12 -6.83
CA ASP A 99 3.50 -24.47 -6.59
C ASP A 99 4.87 -24.44 -5.89
N ASP A 100 5.09 -25.33 -4.92
CA ASP A 100 6.33 -25.35 -4.13
C ASP A 100 7.57 -25.59 -4.99
N PHE A 101 7.49 -26.40 -6.04
CA PHE A 101 8.61 -26.58 -6.97
C PHE A 101 8.92 -25.29 -7.72
N TYR A 102 7.90 -24.48 -8.04
CA TYR A 102 8.12 -23.17 -8.65
C TYR A 102 8.74 -22.19 -7.64
N LYS A 103 8.23 -22.12 -6.39
CA LYS A 103 8.78 -21.26 -5.33
C LYS A 103 10.27 -21.48 -5.09
N TRP A 104 10.74 -22.72 -5.22
CA TRP A 104 12.16 -23.07 -5.09
C TRP A 104 13.08 -22.38 -6.11
N HIS A 105 12.52 -21.85 -7.20
CA HIS A 105 13.26 -21.11 -8.21
C HIS A 105 13.13 -19.58 -8.04
N LEU A 106 12.40 -19.12 -7.02
CA LEU A 106 12.26 -17.70 -6.70
C LEU A 106 13.25 -17.32 -5.61
N LEU A 107 13.89 -16.16 -5.79
CA LEU A 107 14.76 -15.55 -4.79
C LEU A 107 14.19 -14.17 -4.47
N ALA A 108 13.68 -14.00 -3.26
CA ALA A 108 13.27 -12.69 -2.76
C ALA A 108 14.50 -11.84 -2.43
N VAL A 109 14.37 -10.53 -2.62
CA VAL A 109 15.46 -9.56 -2.51
C VAL A 109 14.97 -8.34 -1.75
N HIS A 110 15.89 -7.64 -1.11
CA HIS A 110 15.65 -6.37 -0.44
C HIS A 110 15.72 -5.21 -1.44
N THR A 111 14.97 -4.15 -1.15
CA THR A 111 15.09 -2.84 -1.79
C THR A 111 15.09 -1.75 -0.73
N PHE A 112 15.78 -0.64 -0.99
CA PHE A 112 15.96 0.41 0.00
C PHE A 112 15.52 1.77 -0.53
N MET A 113 14.93 2.57 0.34
CA MET A 113 14.55 3.96 0.06
C MET A 113 15.09 4.85 1.17
N LYS A 114 15.50 6.07 0.83
CA LYS A 114 15.85 7.07 1.83
C LYS A 114 14.58 7.74 2.32
N VAL A 115 14.45 7.88 3.64
CA VAL A 115 13.34 8.61 4.27
C VAL A 115 13.82 10.00 4.64
N ASP A 116 13.29 11.02 3.96
CA ASP A 116 13.59 12.43 4.26
C ASP A 116 12.65 12.99 5.32
N GLN A 117 11.40 12.55 5.32
CA GLN A 117 10.35 13.03 6.23
C GLN A 117 9.26 11.97 6.36
N ILE A 118 8.65 11.85 7.55
CA ILE A 118 7.44 11.05 7.78
C ILE A 118 6.21 11.97 7.90
N GLU A 119 6.27 12.99 8.74
CA GLU A 119 5.15 13.92 8.98
C GLU A 119 5.50 15.36 8.55
N PRO A 120 4.53 16.14 8.01
CA PRO A 120 3.11 15.79 7.81
C PRO A 120 2.84 14.94 6.56
N ASN A 121 3.80 14.89 5.63
CA ASN A 121 3.77 14.06 4.43
C ASN A 121 5.00 13.15 4.43
N LEU A 122 4.82 11.91 3.98
CA LEU A 122 5.90 10.96 3.86
C LEU A 122 6.68 11.28 2.60
N ARG A 123 7.96 11.63 2.74
CA ARG A 123 8.86 11.92 1.62
C ARG A 123 9.95 10.86 1.56
N LEU A 124 9.90 10.08 0.48
CA LEU A 124 10.89 9.05 0.17
C LEU A 124 11.71 9.47 -1.05
N ARG A 125 12.97 9.03 -1.10
CA ARG A 125 13.77 9.01 -2.32
C ARG A 125 14.17 7.59 -2.64
N ILE A 126 13.95 7.21 -3.89
CA ILE A 126 14.32 5.89 -4.43
C ILE A 126 15.78 5.97 -4.90
N ILE A 127 16.43 4.81 -5.02
CA ILE A 127 17.76 4.73 -5.60
C ILE A 127 17.69 5.09 -7.09
N ASP A 128 18.58 6.00 -7.51
CA ASP A 128 18.86 6.22 -8.92
C ASP A 128 19.75 5.08 -9.43
N TYR A 129 19.16 4.23 -10.29
CA TYR A 129 19.83 3.07 -10.84
C TYR A 129 20.93 3.45 -11.85
N GLU A 130 20.78 4.54 -12.58
CA GLU A 130 21.78 5.02 -13.54
C GLU A 130 23.02 5.52 -12.79
N GLU A 131 22.83 6.30 -11.73
CA GLU A 131 23.94 6.76 -10.88
C GLU A 131 24.73 5.60 -10.24
N VAL A 132 24.03 4.54 -9.80
CA VAL A 132 24.71 3.33 -9.30
C VAL A 132 25.45 2.61 -10.42
N THR A 133 24.89 2.57 -11.62
CA THR A 133 25.54 1.98 -12.79
C THR A 133 26.83 2.72 -13.11
N ASP A 134 26.80 4.05 -13.16
CA ASP A 134 27.96 4.90 -13.44
C ASP A 134 29.07 4.71 -12.38
N ILE A 135 28.71 4.64 -11.09
CA ILE A 135 29.66 4.34 -10.01
C ILE A 135 30.36 3.00 -10.23
N LEU A 136 29.61 1.98 -10.68
CA LEU A 136 30.13 0.63 -10.91
C LEU A 136 30.90 0.48 -12.22
N GLU A 137 30.58 1.27 -13.25
CA GLU A 137 31.39 1.34 -14.48
C GLU A 137 32.75 1.99 -14.22
N ASP A 138 32.79 3.06 -13.41
CA ASP A 138 34.02 3.75 -13.02
C ASP A 138 34.85 2.93 -12.01
N ASN A 139 34.19 2.25 -11.07
CA ASN A 139 34.82 1.41 -10.07
C ASN A 139 33.99 0.14 -9.77
N PRO A 140 34.22 -0.95 -10.52
CA PRO A 140 33.49 -2.21 -10.32
C PRO A 140 33.65 -2.83 -8.92
N ASP A 141 34.71 -2.48 -8.19
CA ASP A 141 34.97 -2.97 -6.83
C ASP A 141 34.33 -2.06 -5.75
N ALA A 142 33.60 -1.01 -6.12
CA ALA A 142 32.96 -0.09 -5.16
C ALA A 142 31.98 -0.81 -4.22
N ILE A 143 31.23 -1.77 -4.76
CA ILE A 143 30.38 -2.67 -3.98
C ILE A 143 30.24 -4.01 -4.69
N LYS A 144 30.18 -5.09 -3.91
CA LYS A 144 29.95 -6.43 -4.48
C LYS A 144 28.56 -6.51 -5.10
N HIS A 145 28.54 -6.90 -6.36
CA HIS A 145 27.34 -7.04 -7.15
C HIS A 145 27.52 -8.15 -8.17
N GLU A 146 26.40 -8.61 -8.74
CA GLU A 146 26.34 -9.48 -9.90
C GLU A 146 25.45 -8.83 -10.95
N VAL A 147 25.69 -9.13 -12.23
CA VAL A 147 24.79 -8.71 -13.33
C VAL A 147 24.03 -9.93 -13.82
N VAL A 148 22.71 -9.94 -13.59
CA VAL A 148 21.79 -11.03 -13.97
C VAL A 148 20.70 -10.45 -14.84
N ASP A 149 20.52 -10.99 -16.06
CA ASP A 149 19.53 -10.51 -17.03
C ASP A 149 19.58 -8.99 -17.23
N GLU A 150 20.80 -8.46 -17.42
CA GLU A 150 21.09 -7.02 -17.60
C GLU A 150 20.75 -6.13 -16.38
N ARG A 151 20.49 -6.75 -15.21
CA ARG A 151 20.21 -6.04 -13.95
C ARG A 151 21.33 -6.25 -12.94
N ILE A 152 21.68 -5.18 -12.24
CA ILE A 152 22.61 -5.19 -11.12
C ILE A 152 21.87 -5.74 -9.90
N VAL A 153 22.47 -6.74 -9.25
CA VAL A 153 22.01 -7.29 -7.97
C VAL A 153 23.14 -7.13 -6.96
N LEU A 154 22.91 -6.38 -5.89
CA LEU A 154 23.89 -6.22 -4.83
C LEU A 154 24.02 -7.52 -4.03
N THR A 155 25.25 -7.97 -3.82
CA THR A 155 25.59 -9.19 -3.07
C THR A 155 26.52 -8.92 -1.89
N ALA A 156 26.80 -7.64 -1.64
CA ALA A 156 27.59 -7.19 -0.49
C ALA A 156 26.87 -7.50 0.83
N LYS A 157 27.64 -7.79 1.88
CA LYS A 157 27.07 -7.98 3.22
C LYS A 157 26.54 -6.66 3.77
N THR A 158 25.56 -6.72 4.66
CA THR A 158 24.92 -5.59 5.36
C THR A 158 25.87 -4.46 5.75
N GLY A 159 26.98 -4.74 6.43
CA GLY A 159 27.94 -3.68 6.82
C GLY A 159 28.56 -2.93 5.63
N GLN A 160 28.87 -3.64 4.54
CA GLN A 160 29.41 -3.03 3.32
C GLN A 160 28.31 -2.25 2.55
N LEU A 161 27.07 -2.75 2.55
CA LEU A 161 25.92 -2.03 2.00
C LEU A 161 25.71 -0.69 2.71
N GLN A 162 25.73 -0.70 4.03
CA GLN A 162 25.60 0.51 4.84
C GLN A 162 26.72 1.52 4.56
N GLU A 163 27.97 1.06 4.44
CA GLU A 163 29.10 1.93 4.10
C GLU A 163 28.93 2.58 2.72
N PHE A 164 28.54 1.80 1.71
CA PHE A 164 28.31 2.28 0.35
C PHE A 164 27.15 3.28 0.29
N VAL A 165 25.98 2.92 0.83
CA VAL A 165 24.78 3.77 0.86
C VAL A 165 25.08 5.12 1.51
N VAL A 166 25.81 5.11 2.63
CA VAL A 166 26.19 6.35 3.33
C VAL A 166 27.21 7.16 2.54
N ALA A 167 28.17 6.52 1.89
CA ALA A 167 29.23 7.20 1.15
C ALA A 167 28.70 7.91 -0.11
N HIS A 168 27.65 7.35 -0.72
CA HIS A 168 27.08 7.82 -1.98
C HIS A 168 25.68 8.40 -1.83
N VAL A 169 25.20 8.66 -0.62
CA VAL A 169 23.80 9.03 -0.33
C VAL A 169 23.30 10.22 -1.15
N ASP A 170 24.12 11.25 -1.34
CA ASP A 170 23.73 12.46 -2.07
C ASP A 170 23.70 12.23 -3.59
N THR A 171 24.40 11.21 -4.08
CA THR A 171 24.46 10.82 -5.49
C THR A 171 23.32 9.86 -5.83
N ILE A 172 23.26 8.71 -5.13
CA ILE A 172 22.31 7.64 -5.48
C ILE A 172 20.89 7.90 -4.97
N PHE A 173 20.68 8.90 -4.12
CA PHE A 173 19.35 9.40 -3.74
C PHE A 173 19.26 10.90 -4.05
N GLY A 174 19.70 11.32 -5.25
CA GLY A 174 19.72 12.73 -5.65
C GLY A 174 18.37 13.46 -5.52
N ASP A 175 18.42 14.79 -5.49
CA ASP A 175 17.25 15.67 -5.30
C ASP A 175 16.52 16.02 -6.61
N ASP A 176 16.93 15.44 -7.75
CA ASP A 176 16.30 15.68 -9.04
C ASP A 176 14.85 15.18 -8.99
N SER A 177 13.92 16.11 -9.19
CA SER A 177 12.55 16.10 -8.68
C SER A 177 11.61 15.04 -9.28
N ASP A 178 12.12 14.09 -10.06
CA ASP A 178 11.33 13.03 -10.69
C ASP A 178 11.34 11.71 -9.87
N ASP A 179 12.30 11.50 -8.96
CA ASP A 179 12.44 10.24 -8.17
C ASP A 179 12.07 10.37 -6.68
N SER A 180 11.65 11.57 -6.26
CA SER A 180 11.11 11.78 -4.92
C SER A 180 9.61 11.44 -4.88
N VAL A 181 9.23 10.53 -3.97
CA VAL A 181 7.83 10.18 -3.74
C VAL A 181 7.33 10.96 -2.53
N ASP A 182 6.57 12.03 -2.80
CA ASP A 182 5.86 12.82 -1.79
C ASP A 182 4.45 12.26 -1.61
N MET A 183 4.21 11.57 -0.49
CA MET A 183 2.92 10.95 -0.19
C MET A 183 2.15 11.72 0.87
N ILE A 184 0.87 11.93 0.58
CA ILE A 184 -0.05 12.67 1.47
C ILE A 184 -0.64 11.70 2.47
N ARG A 185 -0.57 12.03 3.76
CA ARG A 185 -1.25 11.23 4.80
C ARG A 185 -2.76 11.32 4.63
N LEU A 186 -3.43 10.17 4.64
CA LEU A 186 -4.89 10.10 4.66
C LEU A 186 -5.38 10.22 6.09
N GLU A 187 -6.18 11.25 6.33
CA GLU A 187 -6.77 11.54 7.64
C GLU A 187 -8.27 11.18 7.66
N PRO A 188 -8.80 10.75 8.82
CA PRO A 188 -10.22 10.51 9.00
C PRO A 188 -11.10 11.72 8.65
N LEU A 189 -12.14 11.50 7.83
CA LEU A 189 -13.15 12.52 7.51
C LEU A 189 -14.33 12.54 8.48
N TYR A 190 -14.41 11.55 9.37
CA TYR A 190 -15.51 11.34 10.31
C TYR A 190 -15.03 10.68 11.58
N THR A 191 -15.86 10.71 12.63
CA THR A 191 -15.62 10.01 13.89
C THR A 191 -16.69 8.95 14.14
N ASP A 192 -16.52 8.16 15.19
CA ASP A 192 -17.51 7.14 15.61
C ASP A 192 -18.92 7.73 15.85
N ASP A 193 -19.02 9.02 16.19
CA ASP A 193 -20.30 9.73 16.37
C ASP A 193 -21.08 9.91 15.06
N ASN A 194 -20.38 9.90 13.92
CA ASN A 194 -21.01 9.97 12.61
C ASN A 194 -21.52 8.61 12.12
N LEU A 195 -21.13 7.51 12.78
CA LEU A 195 -21.48 6.16 12.36
C LEU A 195 -22.93 5.83 12.69
N ALA A 196 -23.66 5.38 11.67
CA ALA A 196 -25.03 4.93 11.76
C ALA A 196 -25.19 3.49 11.26
N PHE A 197 -26.35 2.90 11.54
CA PHE A 197 -26.81 1.69 10.89
C PHE A 197 -28.19 1.95 10.30
N ASP A 198 -28.40 1.52 9.06
CA ASP A 198 -29.67 1.57 8.35
C ASP A 198 -30.01 0.13 7.89
N PRO A 199 -31.04 -0.51 8.47
CA PRO A 199 -31.42 -1.87 8.12
C PRO A 199 -31.93 -1.99 6.69
N ASN A 200 -32.37 -0.88 6.08
CA ASN A 200 -32.87 -0.92 4.71
C ASN A 200 -31.75 -1.19 3.70
N LEU A 201 -30.48 -0.92 4.05
CA LEU A 201 -29.33 -1.25 3.22
C LEU A 201 -29.11 -2.76 3.04
N ILE A 202 -29.70 -3.60 3.90
CA ILE A 202 -29.54 -5.05 3.83
C ILE A 202 -30.37 -5.64 2.69
N GLY A 203 -29.73 -6.44 1.85
CA GLY A 203 -30.34 -7.11 0.71
C GLY A 203 -29.57 -6.87 -0.58
N LYS A 204 -30.19 -7.23 -1.70
CA LYS A 204 -29.62 -7.09 -3.04
C LYS A 204 -30.08 -5.81 -3.70
N TRP A 205 -29.12 -5.06 -4.23
CA TRP A 205 -29.30 -3.82 -4.95
C TRP A 205 -28.76 -3.99 -6.37
N GLU A 206 -29.41 -3.33 -7.32
CA GLU A 206 -28.96 -3.27 -8.71
C GLU A 206 -28.66 -1.80 -9.07
N GLY A 207 -27.44 -1.55 -9.51
CA GLY A 207 -27.00 -0.27 -10.04
C GLY A 207 -27.70 0.05 -11.36
N LYS A 208 -27.72 1.34 -11.74
CA LYS A 208 -28.32 1.76 -13.03
C LYS A 208 -27.65 1.14 -14.24
N ASP A 209 -26.40 0.75 -14.06
CA ASP A 209 -25.57 0.16 -15.07
C ASP A 209 -25.61 -1.39 -14.99
N GLY A 210 -26.30 -1.98 -14.01
CA GLY A 210 -26.47 -3.43 -13.88
C GLY A 210 -25.44 -4.11 -12.97
N GLU A 211 -24.63 -3.32 -12.26
CA GLU A 211 -23.83 -3.82 -11.15
C GLU A 211 -24.75 -4.35 -10.05
N ILE A 212 -24.35 -5.44 -9.39
CA ILE A 212 -25.12 -6.01 -8.28
C ILE A 212 -24.34 -5.80 -6.99
N LEU A 213 -25.04 -5.34 -5.95
CA LEU A 213 -24.50 -5.22 -4.60
C LEU A 213 -25.36 -6.06 -3.65
N ASP A 214 -24.80 -7.14 -3.11
CA ASP A 214 -25.40 -7.90 -2.01
C ASP A 214 -24.83 -7.38 -0.69
N SER A 215 -25.69 -6.80 0.16
CA SER A 215 -25.29 -6.22 1.44
C SER A 215 -25.84 -7.05 2.59
N ARG A 216 -24.94 -7.47 3.48
CA ARG A 216 -25.23 -8.24 4.68
C ARG A 216 -24.78 -7.48 5.91
N LYS A 217 -25.46 -7.72 7.03
CA LYS A 217 -25.11 -7.10 8.31
C LYS A 217 -23.83 -7.75 8.84
N MET A 218 -22.87 -6.93 9.26
CA MET A 218 -21.65 -7.36 9.92
C MET A 218 -21.46 -6.57 11.22
N GLY A 219 -21.45 -7.24 12.37
CA GLY A 219 -21.38 -6.56 13.66
C GLY A 219 -22.55 -5.59 13.92
N GLU A 220 -22.33 -4.54 14.70
CA GLU A 220 -23.39 -3.58 15.08
C GLU A 220 -23.64 -2.48 14.04
N LYS A 221 -22.58 -1.91 13.47
CA LYS A 221 -22.62 -0.74 12.57
C LYS A 221 -21.80 -0.93 11.27
N ALA A 222 -21.58 -2.18 10.86
CA ALA A 222 -20.87 -2.47 9.63
C ALA A 222 -21.68 -3.38 8.70
N TYR A 223 -21.21 -3.44 7.46
CA TYR A 223 -21.78 -4.19 6.37
C TYR A 223 -20.69 -5.02 5.71
N ASP A 224 -21.05 -6.23 5.33
CA ASP A 224 -20.29 -7.08 4.42
C ASP A 224 -20.97 -6.98 3.05
N LEU A 225 -20.22 -6.52 2.06
CA LEU A 225 -20.70 -6.19 0.73
C LEU A 225 -20.06 -7.11 -0.30
N THR A 226 -20.87 -7.77 -1.11
CA THR A 226 -20.41 -8.46 -2.32
C THR A 226 -20.84 -7.66 -3.53
N CYS A 227 -19.86 -7.10 -4.25
CA CYS A 227 -20.06 -6.35 -5.47
C CYS A 227 -19.83 -7.28 -6.67
N ALA A 228 -20.70 -7.23 -7.67
CA ALA A 228 -20.55 -7.96 -8.93
C ALA A 228 -20.60 -6.98 -10.10
N ASP A 229 -19.55 -6.98 -10.92
CA ASP A 229 -19.45 -6.19 -12.14
C ASP A 229 -20.23 -6.81 -13.30
N LYS A 230 -20.40 -6.03 -14.37
CA LYS A 230 -21.10 -6.44 -15.60
C LYS A 230 -20.55 -7.71 -16.25
N ASP A 231 -19.26 -7.99 -16.08
CA ASP A 231 -18.62 -9.18 -16.63
C ASP A 231 -18.73 -10.41 -15.71
N GLY A 232 -19.37 -10.26 -14.55
CA GLY A 232 -19.55 -11.31 -13.55
C GLY A 232 -18.39 -11.43 -12.57
N THR A 233 -17.40 -10.54 -12.62
CA THR A 233 -16.34 -10.47 -11.61
C THR A 233 -16.97 -10.05 -10.28
N GLU A 234 -16.78 -10.87 -9.25
CA GLU A 234 -17.25 -10.59 -7.89
C GLU A 234 -16.07 -10.24 -6.99
N TYR A 235 -16.25 -9.23 -6.16
CA TYR A 235 -15.29 -8.86 -5.13
C TYR A 235 -16.03 -8.51 -3.83
N GLN A 236 -15.37 -8.81 -2.72
CA GLN A 236 -15.91 -8.59 -1.38
C GLN A 236 -15.24 -7.36 -0.76
N VAL A 237 -16.05 -6.48 -0.19
CA VAL A 237 -15.59 -5.31 0.55
C VAL A 237 -16.42 -5.13 1.81
N PHE A 238 -15.95 -4.30 2.73
CA PHE A 238 -16.60 -4.05 4.00
C PHE A 238 -16.95 -2.57 4.10
N ALA A 239 -18.04 -2.22 4.78
CA ALA A 239 -18.44 -0.83 4.86
C ALA A 239 -19.03 -0.41 6.19
N LYS A 240 -18.91 0.88 6.48
CA LYS A 240 -19.62 1.58 7.57
C LYS A 240 -20.47 2.71 6.98
N LEU A 241 -21.70 2.84 7.47
CA LEU A 241 -22.57 3.95 7.08
C LEU A 241 -22.21 5.20 7.88
N VAL A 242 -21.84 6.26 7.19
CA VAL A 242 -21.46 7.56 7.76
C VAL A 242 -22.53 8.60 7.47
N ARG A 243 -22.93 9.37 8.48
CA ARG A 243 -23.80 10.53 8.34
C ARG A 243 -23.01 11.81 8.59
N LEU A 244 -22.81 12.58 7.54
CA LEU A 244 -22.04 13.82 7.59
C LEU A 244 -22.82 14.93 6.90
N ASN A 245 -23.04 16.05 7.59
CA ASN A 245 -23.75 17.22 7.08
C ASN A 245 -25.12 16.91 6.42
N GLY A 246 -25.88 15.98 7.03
CA GLY A 246 -27.20 15.57 6.54
C GLY A 246 -27.20 14.62 5.34
N ARG A 247 -26.02 14.25 4.82
CA ARG A 247 -25.84 13.27 3.74
C ARG A 247 -25.41 11.92 4.32
N LYS A 248 -25.63 10.85 3.55
CA LYS A 248 -25.24 9.48 3.88
C LYS A 248 -24.11 9.04 2.96
N PHE A 249 -23.11 8.37 3.52
CA PHE A 249 -21.98 7.82 2.79
C PHE A 249 -21.69 6.40 3.25
N LEU A 250 -21.18 5.55 2.35
CA LEU A 250 -20.47 4.34 2.72
C LEU A 250 -18.98 4.65 2.77
N ALA A 251 -18.40 4.53 3.96
CA ALA A 251 -16.97 4.37 4.13
C ALA A 251 -16.65 2.89 3.86
N VAL A 252 -15.94 2.62 2.77
CA VAL A 252 -15.63 1.26 2.28
C VAL A 252 -14.18 0.90 2.59
N PHE A 253 -13.97 -0.35 2.98
CA PHE A 253 -12.71 -0.94 3.41
C PHE A 253 -12.48 -2.24 2.64
N PHE A 254 -11.28 -2.45 2.11
CA PHE A 254 -10.93 -3.67 1.37
C PHE A 254 -10.50 -4.82 2.30
N ASP A 255 -10.11 -4.50 3.54
CA ASP A 255 -9.71 -5.49 4.54
C ASP A 255 -10.64 -5.45 5.76
N GLU A 256 -11.24 -6.60 6.10
CA GLU A 256 -12.13 -6.75 7.24
C GLU A 256 -11.43 -6.38 8.56
N SER A 257 -10.13 -6.68 8.66
CA SER A 257 -9.37 -6.49 9.90
C SER A 257 -9.35 -5.03 10.32
N GLU A 258 -9.45 -4.09 9.38
CA GLU A 258 -9.51 -2.64 9.65
C GLU A 258 -10.78 -2.23 10.40
N LEU A 259 -11.81 -3.07 10.43
CA LEU A 259 -13.04 -2.80 11.14
C LEU A 259 -13.08 -3.43 12.53
N ASN A 260 -12.12 -4.30 12.87
CA ASN A 260 -12.07 -4.98 14.15
C ASN A 260 -11.42 -4.10 15.21
N PRO A 261 -12.17 -3.58 16.20
CA PRO A 261 -11.60 -2.70 17.23
C PRO A 261 -10.63 -3.41 18.19
N ASN A 262 -10.57 -4.75 18.15
CA ASN A 262 -9.70 -5.54 19.02
C ASN A 262 -8.33 -5.87 18.38
N GLU A 263 -8.17 -5.63 17.08
CA GLU A 263 -6.87 -5.77 16.43
C GLU A 263 -6.03 -4.51 16.74
N PRO A 264 -4.79 -4.64 17.23
CA PRO A 264 -3.88 -3.53 17.38
C PRO A 264 -3.81 -2.70 16.09
N TYR A 265 -3.94 -1.39 16.19
CA TYR A 265 -3.89 -0.42 15.09
C TYR A 265 -4.99 -0.51 14.02
N ALA A 266 -5.84 -1.54 13.98
CA ALA A 266 -7.06 -1.51 13.17
C ALA A 266 -7.96 -0.31 13.54
N TYR A 267 -7.98 0.05 14.83
CA TYR A 267 -8.68 1.26 15.30
C TYR A 267 -8.06 2.58 14.79
N ALA A 268 -6.83 2.56 14.25
CA ALA A 268 -6.28 3.73 13.56
C ALA A 268 -6.82 3.85 12.13
N PHE A 269 -7.26 2.74 11.52
CA PHE A 269 -7.69 2.67 10.13
C PHE A 269 -9.21 2.66 9.95
N HIS A 270 -10.01 2.27 10.95
CA HIS A 270 -11.46 2.11 10.82
C HIS A 270 -12.25 3.40 10.52
N LEU A 271 -11.58 4.55 10.56
CA LEU A 271 -12.10 5.87 10.21
C LEU A 271 -11.49 6.44 8.92
N THR A 272 -10.56 5.73 8.29
CA THR A 272 -9.85 6.13 7.06
C THR A 272 -10.16 5.09 5.97
N PRO A 273 -11.34 5.17 5.34
CA PRO A 273 -11.75 4.21 4.33
C PRO A 273 -10.90 4.31 3.06
N ASP A 274 -10.85 3.21 2.32
CA ASP A 274 -10.22 3.15 1.00
C ASP A 274 -11.06 3.91 -0.04
N VAL A 275 -12.38 3.79 0.05
CA VAL A 275 -13.33 4.47 -0.84
C VAL A 275 -14.47 5.12 -0.04
N PHE A 276 -14.88 6.32 -0.44
CA PHE A 276 -15.99 7.04 0.16
C PHE A 276 -17.12 7.24 -0.86
N LEU A 277 -18.19 6.46 -0.74
CA LEU A 277 -19.32 6.49 -1.68
C LEU A 277 -20.50 7.27 -1.10
N GLU A 278 -21.07 8.20 -1.85
CA GLU A 278 -22.32 8.85 -1.45
C GLU A 278 -23.52 7.94 -1.71
N ILE A 279 -24.41 7.84 -0.73
CA ILE A 279 -25.67 7.11 -0.87
C ILE A 279 -26.80 8.10 -1.19
N GLY A 280 -27.30 8.02 -2.43
CA GLY A 280 -28.43 8.84 -2.87
C GLY A 280 -29.77 8.43 -2.26
N GLN A 281 -30.02 7.13 -2.10
CA GLN A 281 -31.28 6.59 -1.56
C GLN A 281 -31.04 5.23 -0.90
N THR A 282 -31.78 4.95 0.18
CA THR A 282 -31.69 3.68 0.94
C THR A 282 -33.02 2.96 1.04
N GLU A 283 -34.07 3.43 0.38
CA GLU A 283 -35.40 2.81 0.35
C GLU A 283 -35.75 2.50 -1.11
N GLN A 284 -36.31 1.32 -1.39
CA GLN A 284 -36.98 1.11 -2.69
C GLN A 284 -38.19 2.03 -2.73
N ASP A 285 -38.36 2.83 -3.79
CA ASP A 285 -39.55 3.67 -3.98
C ASP A 285 -40.83 2.81 -3.91
N LEU A 286 -41.47 2.74 -2.74
CA LEU A 286 -42.76 2.09 -2.57
C LEU A 286 -43.87 3.16 -2.62
N THR A 287 -44.33 3.50 -3.82
CA THR A 287 -45.52 4.35 -3.98
C THR A 287 -46.79 3.50 -3.91
N LEU A 288 -47.30 3.24 -2.71
CA LEU A 288 -48.63 2.66 -2.54
C LEU A 288 -49.69 3.77 -2.63
N ARG A 289 -50.41 3.83 -3.75
CA ARG A 289 -51.69 4.55 -3.82
C ARG A 289 -52.83 3.60 -3.46
N ARG A 290 -53.52 3.90 -2.36
CA ARG A 290 -54.84 3.33 -2.08
C ARG A 290 -55.85 3.97 -3.03
N ILE A 291 -56.58 3.15 -3.78
CA ILE A 291 -57.84 3.55 -4.43
C ILE A 291 -58.97 3.20 -3.46
#